data_AF-A0A7C8LLV0-F1
#
_entry.id   AF-A0A7C8LLV0-F1
#
_cell.length_a   1.000
_cell.length_b   1.000
_cell.length_c   1.000
_cell.angle_alpha   90.00
_cell.angle_beta   90.00
_cell.angle_gamma   90.00
#
_symmetry.space_group_name_H-M   'P 1'
#
loop_
_entity.id
_entity.type
_entity.pdbx_description
1 polymer ?
#
loop_
_entity_poly.entity_id
_entity_poly.type
_entity_poly.pdbx_seq_one_letter_code
_entity_poly.pdbx_strand_id
1 'polypeptide(L)'
;MRCVCWDTRRQSLRDGMQTMTLANDQRRLVWNNSVALVACAVVLAGAYFIIPALWRIPGDMGERLAFALRADVFVAVWVLIATRLEAQARFYQAPAPTVSKKPAAPKQAERAVPRTFLLNTLEQAFIAVMAHLVLATLLKGPALALIPGAVVLFCAGRVAFLMDRSKGLEMRSFGMVLTALPTFAAFALAIALLIAQIAAG
;
A
#
# COMPACT_ATOMS: atom_id res chain seq x y z
N MET A 1 5.58 -48.75 29.11
CA MET A 1 6.34 -48.16 27.98
C MET A 1 5.49 -48.07 26.71
N ARG A 2 4.48 -47.18 26.64
CA ARG A 2 3.61 -47.03 25.44
C ARG A 2 3.19 -45.59 25.11
N CYS A 3 3.80 -44.57 25.72
CA CYS A 3 3.44 -43.15 25.49
C CYS A 3 4.35 -42.40 24.50
N VAL A 4 5.60 -42.83 24.29
CA VAL A 4 6.59 -42.06 23.51
C VAL A 4 6.35 -42.11 21.98
N CYS A 5 5.81 -43.23 21.46
CA CYS A 5 5.53 -43.40 20.02
C CYS A 5 4.28 -42.63 19.55
N TRP A 6 3.36 -42.30 20.46
CA TRP A 6 2.14 -41.54 20.16
C TRP A 6 2.37 -40.04 20.05
N ASP A 7 3.39 -39.52 20.74
CA ASP A 7 3.72 -38.10 20.75
C ASP A 7 4.52 -37.68 19.50
N THR A 8 5.49 -38.51 19.10
CA THR A 8 6.27 -38.34 17.86
C THR A 8 5.39 -38.37 16.61
N ARG A 9 4.38 -39.26 16.56
CA ARG A 9 3.42 -39.31 15.46
C ARG A 9 2.55 -38.04 15.40
N ARG A 10 2.12 -37.49 16.54
CA ARG A 10 1.35 -36.22 16.59
C ARG A 10 2.20 -35.02 16.21
N GLN A 11 3.49 -35.01 16.56
CA GLN A 11 4.40 -33.92 16.22
C GLN A 11 4.71 -33.91 14.72
N SER A 12 5.03 -35.08 14.13
CA SER A 12 5.22 -35.21 12.68
C SER A 12 3.99 -34.79 11.86
N LEU A 13 2.76 -35.12 12.33
CA LEU A 13 1.53 -34.67 11.68
C LEU A 13 1.30 -33.16 11.79
N ARG A 14 1.68 -32.53 12.92
CA ARG A 14 1.62 -31.07 13.08
C ARG A 14 2.65 -30.37 12.20
N ASP A 15 3.87 -30.88 12.12
CA ASP A 15 4.94 -30.31 11.29
C ASP A 15 4.61 -30.46 9.80
N GLY A 16 4.05 -31.61 9.40
CA GLY A 16 3.51 -31.84 8.06
C GLY A 16 2.36 -30.89 7.69
N MET A 17 1.44 -30.64 8.63
CA MET A 17 0.33 -29.70 8.41
C MET A 17 0.81 -28.25 8.34
N GLN A 18 1.76 -27.85 9.21
CA GLN A 18 2.36 -26.52 9.20
C GLN A 18 3.15 -26.24 7.92
N THR A 19 3.94 -27.21 7.45
CA THR A 19 4.68 -27.08 6.19
C THR A 19 3.75 -26.96 4.99
N MET A 20 2.66 -27.73 4.96
CA MET A 20 1.64 -27.61 3.91
C MET A 20 0.91 -26.26 3.95
N THR A 21 0.59 -25.71 5.13
CA THR A 21 -0.02 -24.38 5.24
C THR A 21 0.95 -23.30 4.76
N LEU A 22 2.21 -23.34 5.18
CA LEU A 22 3.23 -22.37 4.77
C LEU A 22 3.46 -22.34 3.25
N ALA A 23 3.51 -23.52 2.61
CA ALA A 23 3.68 -23.60 1.16
C ALA A 23 2.46 -23.04 0.39
N ASN A 24 1.25 -23.29 0.88
CA ASN A 24 0.03 -22.73 0.28
C ASN A 24 -0.05 -21.21 0.46
N ASP A 25 0.33 -20.70 1.64
CA ASP A 25 0.37 -19.27 1.95
C ASP A 25 1.41 -18.55 1.06
N GLN A 26 2.59 -19.16 0.85
CA GLN A 26 3.62 -18.66 -0.06
C GLN A 26 3.14 -18.60 -1.52
N ARG A 27 2.47 -19.66 -1.99
CA ARG A 27 1.96 -19.69 -3.38
C ARG A 27 0.91 -18.61 -3.62
N ARG A 28 0.02 -18.40 -2.65
CA ARG A 28 -1.01 -17.36 -2.70
C ARG A 28 -0.40 -15.96 -2.65
N LEU A 29 0.62 -15.76 -1.82
CA LEU A 29 1.39 -14.53 -1.77
C LEU A 29 2.04 -14.19 -3.12
N VAL A 30 2.72 -15.15 -3.74
CA VAL A 30 3.35 -14.96 -5.07
C VAL A 30 2.29 -14.62 -6.12
N TRP A 31 1.18 -15.36 -6.14
CA TRP A 31 0.09 -15.11 -7.07
C TRP A 31 -0.48 -13.69 -6.92
N ASN A 32 -0.80 -13.28 -5.69
CA ASN A 32 -1.33 -11.95 -5.40
C ASN A 32 -0.34 -10.86 -5.84
N ASN A 33 0.95 -11.03 -5.57
CA ASN A 33 1.98 -10.08 -6.00
C ASN A 33 2.08 -9.99 -7.52
N SER A 34 2.00 -11.12 -8.23
CA SER A 34 1.99 -11.13 -9.70
C SER A 34 0.77 -10.40 -10.27
N VAL A 35 -0.42 -10.61 -9.70
CA VAL A 35 -1.63 -9.89 -10.11
C VAL A 35 -1.48 -8.39 -9.85
N ALA A 36 -0.95 -8.00 -8.69
CA ALA A 36 -0.70 -6.59 -8.39
C ALA A 36 0.28 -5.95 -9.38
N LEU A 37 1.34 -6.66 -9.75
CA LEU A 37 2.33 -6.17 -10.72
C LEU A 37 1.72 -5.98 -12.11
N VAL A 38 0.91 -6.94 -12.57
CA VAL A 38 0.19 -6.81 -13.85
C VAL A 38 -0.80 -5.64 -13.78
N ALA A 39 -1.54 -5.48 -12.68
CA ALA A 39 -2.45 -4.36 -12.50
C ALA A 39 -1.71 -3.00 -12.55
N CYS A 40 -0.55 -2.89 -11.89
CA CYS A 40 0.29 -1.70 -11.98
C CYS A 40 0.68 -1.39 -13.43
N ALA A 41 1.20 -2.39 -14.16
CA ALA A 41 1.60 -2.22 -15.55
C ALA A 41 0.44 -1.77 -16.45
N VAL A 42 -0.72 -2.41 -16.32
CA VAL A 42 -1.92 -2.08 -17.10
C VAL A 42 -2.42 -0.67 -16.80
N VAL A 43 -2.51 -0.29 -15.53
CA VAL A 43 -3.01 1.05 -15.15
C VAL A 43 -2.03 2.14 -15.57
N LEU A 44 -0.71 1.94 -15.39
CA LEU A 44 0.28 2.93 -15.80
C LEU A 44 0.38 3.06 -17.32
N ALA A 45 0.34 1.95 -18.06
CA ALA A 45 0.29 1.99 -19.52
C ALA A 45 -1.01 2.65 -20.01
N GLY A 46 -2.16 2.27 -19.44
CA GLY A 46 -3.44 2.90 -19.74
C GLY A 46 -3.40 4.40 -19.48
N ALA A 47 -2.86 4.84 -18.35
CA ALA A 47 -2.70 6.25 -18.03
C ALA A 47 -1.82 6.96 -19.07
N TYR A 48 -0.68 6.38 -19.43
CA TYR A 48 0.24 6.93 -20.42
C TYR A 48 -0.38 7.13 -21.81
N PHE A 49 -1.22 6.20 -22.28
CA PHE A 49 -1.83 6.28 -23.61
C PHE A 49 -3.16 7.04 -23.62
N ILE A 50 -3.99 6.89 -22.59
CA ILE A 50 -5.38 7.40 -22.58
C ILE A 50 -5.41 8.85 -22.11
N ILE A 51 -4.71 9.21 -21.03
CA ILE A 51 -4.81 10.56 -20.44
C ILE A 51 -4.34 11.65 -21.41
N PRO A 52 -3.20 11.53 -22.10
CA PRO A 52 -2.76 12.54 -23.05
C PRO A 52 -3.66 12.65 -24.28
N ALA A 53 -4.40 11.60 -24.61
CA ALA A 53 -5.39 11.63 -25.69
C ALA A 53 -6.68 12.36 -25.29
N LEU A 54 -7.01 12.38 -24.00
CA LEU A 54 -8.21 13.03 -23.46
C LEU A 54 -7.95 14.46 -22.93
N TRP A 55 -6.74 14.73 -22.43
CA TRP A 55 -6.40 15.99 -21.78
C TRP A 55 -5.06 16.56 -22.24
N ARG A 56 -5.00 17.89 -22.32
CA ARG A 56 -3.76 18.62 -22.59
C ARG A 56 -2.83 18.54 -21.37
N ILE A 57 -1.65 17.96 -21.57
CA ILE A 57 -0.62 17.89 -20.53
C ILE A 57 0.03 19.27 -20.35
N PRO A 58 0.19 19.76 -19.10
CA PRO A 58 0.86 21.03 -18.84
C PRO A 58 2.33 21.00 -19.28
N GLY A 59 2.78 22.13 -19.85
CA GLY A 59 4.14 22.28 -20.36
C GLY A 59 5.08 22.96 -19.37
N ASP A 60 4.57 23.97 -18.65
CA ASP A 60 5.37 24.75 -17.70
C ASP A 60 5.67 23.96 -16.42
N MET A 61 6.79 24.28 -15.76
CA MET A 61 7.16 23.65 -14.48
C MET A 61 6.11 23.87 -13.39
N GLY A 62 5.64 25.11 -13.22
CA GLY A 62 4.65 25.45 -12.20
C GLY A 62 3.33 24.71 -12.40
N GLU A 63 2.89 24.60 -13.66
CA GLU A 63 1.68 23.87 -14.02
C GLU A 63 1.81 22.36 -13.79
N ARG A 64 2.98 21.77 -14.06
CA ARG A 64 3.25 20.34 -13.80
C ARG A 64 3.22 20.01 -12.30
N LEU A 65 3.82 20.87 -11.47
CA LEU A 65 3.74 20.74 -10.02
C LEU A 65 2.31 20.91 -9.50
N ALA A 66 1.57 21.91 -10.00
CA ALA A 66 0.17 22.09 -9.66
C ALA A 66 -0.69 20.89 -10.06
N PHE A 67 -0.41 20.28 -11.21
CA PHE A 67 -1.06 19.05 -11.66
C PHE A 67 -0.82 17.87 -10.70
N ALA A 68 0.44 17.66 -10.29
CA ALA A 68 0.78 16.60 -9.31
C ALA A 68 0.08 16.83 -7.97
N LEU A 69 0.15 18.05 -7.41
CA LEU A 69 -0.52 18.39 -6.15
C LEU A 69 -2.04 18.22 -6.21
N ARG A 70 -2.67 18.56 -7.34
CA ARG A 70 -4.12 18.35 -7.55
C ARG A 70 -4.46 16.86 -7.59
N ALA A 71 -3.62 16.04 -8.21
CA ALA A 71 -3.80 14.58 -8.18
C ALA A 71 -3.62 14.03 -6.75
N ASP A 72 -2.67 14.55 -5.99
CA ASP A 72 -2.39 14.13 -4.60
C ASP A 72 -3.50 14.48 -3.61
N VAL A 73 -4.49 15.29 -3.97
CA VAL A 73 -5.71 15.48 -3.17
C VAL A 73 -6.37 14.14 -2.86
N PHE A 74 -6.37 13.18 -3.81
CA PHE A 74 -6.94 11.86 -3.57
C PHE A 74 -6.11 11.03 -2.59
N VAL A 75 -4.78 11.19 -2.60
CA VAL A 75 -3.89 10.58 -1.59
C VAL A 75 -4.17 11.18 -0.22
N ALA A 76 -4.31 12.50 -0.13
CA ALA A 76 -4.63 13.20 1.12
C ALA A 76 -5.99 12.79 1.68
N VAL A 77 -7.01 12.58 0.83
CA VAL A 77 -8.31 12.04 1.24
C VAL A 77 -8.17 10.70 1.96
N TRP A 78 -7.29 9.80 1.50
CA TRP A 78 -7.05 8.53 2.19
C TRP A 78 -6.42 8.70 3.57
N VAL A 79 -5.53 9.68 3.74
CA VAL A 79 -4.99 10.02 5.07
C VAL A 79 -6.11 10.52 5.99
N LEU A 80 -7.02 11.37 5.49
CA LEU A 80 -8.19 11.84 6.24
C LEU A 80 -9.14 10.70 6.64
N ILE A 81 -9.35 9.73 5.74
CA ILE A 81 -10.15 8.53 6.05
C ILE A 81 -9.45 7.72 7.15
N ALA A 82 -8.14 7.50 7.04
CA ALA A 82 -7.38 6.72 8.00
C ALA A 82 -7.34 7.38 9.40
N THR A 83 -7.20 8.70 9.49
CA THR A 83 -7.25 9.44 10.76
C THR A 83 -8.64 9.37 11.37
N ARG A 84 -9.71 9.50 10.57
CA ARG A 84 -11.09 9.33 11.05
C ARG A 84 -11.34 7.93 11.62
N LEU A 85 -10.87 6.89 10.95
CA LEU A 85 -11.01 5.50 11.42
C LEU A 85 -10.27 5.27 12.75
N GLU A 86 -9.06 5.82 12.90
CA GLU A 86 -8.29 5.74 14.14
C GLU A 86 -8.97 6.50 15.29
N ALA A 87 -9.44 7.72 15.02
CA ALA A 87 -10.16 8.53 16.00
C ALA A 87 -11.45 7.82 16.46
N GLN A 88 -12.26 7.30 15.55
CA GLN A 88 -13.48 6.56 15.88
C GLN A 88 -13.16 5.33 16.76
N ALA A 89 -12.12 4.56 16.43
CA ALA A 89 -11.70 3.42 17.24
C ALA A 89 -11.30 3.84 18.67
N ARG A 90 -10.69 5.03 18.84
CA ARG A 90 -10.37 5.57 20.17
C ARG A 90 -11.61 5.98 20.95
N PHE A 91 -12.58 6.62 20.30
CA PHE A 91 -13.81 7.11 20.95
C PHE A 91 -14.73 5.97 21.40
N TYR A 92 -15.06 5.04 20.51
CA TYR A 92 -16.00 3.95 20.84
C TYR A 92 -15.45 2.92 21.84
N GLN A 93 -14.13 2.89 22.03
CA GLN A 93 -13.46 1.95 22.94
C GLN A 93 -12.92 2.63 24.22
N ALA A 94 -13.19 3.92 24.42
CA ALA A 94 -12.89 4.60 25.67
C ALA A 94 -13.63 3.90 26.82
N PRO A 95 -12.94 3.46 27.89
CA PRO A 95 -13.63 2.87 29.03
C PRO A 95 -14.57 3.91 29.64
N ALA A 96 -15.76 3.49 30.09
CA ALA A 96 -16.45 4.23 31.13
C ALA A 96 -15.49 4.46 32.32
N PRO A 97 -15.59 5.56 33.09
CA PRO A 97 -14.70 5.83 34.21
C PRO A 97 -14.92 4.78 35.30
N THR A 98 -14.28 3.62 35.17
CA THR A 98 -14.27 2.55 36.18
C THR A 98 -12.85 2.31 36.63
N VAL A 99 -12.64 2.57 37.92
CA VAL A 99 -11.43 2.26 38.70
C VAL A 99 -11.31 0.74 38.81
N SER A 100 -10.76 0.07 37.80
CA SER A 100 -10.56 -1.38 37.87
C SER A 100 -9.17 -1.79 37.39
N LYS A 101 -8.33 -2.21 38.35
CA LYS A 101 -7.00 -2.80 38.21
C LYS A 101 -7.09 -4.25 37.68
N LYS A 102 -7.41 -4.45 36.39
CA LYS A 102 -7.22 -5.74 35.71
C LYS A 102 -6.35 -5.56 34.46
N PRO A 103 -5.47 -6.53 34.14
CA PRO A 103 -4.60 -6.42 32.97
C PRO A 103 -5.45 -6.41 31.69
N ALA A 104 -5.31 -5.33 30.92
CA ALA A 104 -6.09 -5.04 29.72
C ALA A 104 -5.65 -5.87 28.51
N ALA A 105 -5.93 -7.17 28.50
CA ALA A 105 -5.42 -8.08 27.45
C ALA A 105 -6.27 -8.22 26.17
N PRO A 106 -7.61 -8.09 26.13
CA PRO A 106 -8.38 -8.26 24.87
C PRO A 106 -8.48 -6.99 24.01
N LYS A 107 -8.52 -5.80 24.63
CA LYS A 107 -8.78 -4.52 23.93
C LYS A 107 -7.57 -3.97 23.15
N GLN A 108 -6.35 -4.43 23.44
CA GLN A 108 -5.14 -3.98 22.72
C GLN A 108 -5.06 -4.53 21.29
N ALA A 109 -5.50 -5.77 21.05
CA ALA A 109 -5.45 -6.39 19.72
C ALA A 109 -6.41 -5.70 18.73
N GLU A 110 -7.58 -5.26 19.20
CA GLU A 110 -8.58 -4.57 18.36
C GLU A 110 -8.14 -3.14 17.97
N ARG A 111 -7.38 -2.48 18.85
CA ARG A 111 -6.76 -1.16 18.58
C ARG A 111 -5.61 -1.20 17.56
N ALA A 112 -5.00 -2.36 17.35
CA ALA A 112 -3.83 -2.46 16.47
C ALA A 112 -4.20 -2.18 15.00
N VAL A 113 -5.36 -2.63 14.53
CA VAL A 113 -5.70 -2.56 13.10
C VAL A 113 -5.91 -1.13 12.57
N PRO A 114 -6.73 -0.26 13.19
CA PRO A 114 -6.91 1.11 12.71
C PRO A 114 -5.63 1.95 12.81
N ARG A 115 -4.86 1.76 13.90
CA ARG A 115 -3.59 2.46 14.09
C ARG A 115 -2.53 2.03 13.06
N THR A 116 -2.41 0.73 12.79
CA THR A 116 -1.50 0.22 11.76
C THR A 116 -1.89 0.72 10.37
N PHE A 117 -3.19 0.76 10.06
CA PHE A 117 -3.65 1.33 8.78
C PHE A 117 -3.31 2.82 8.65
N LEU A 118 -3.48 3.62 9.71
CA LEU A 118 -3.12 5.03 9.71
C LEU A 118 -1.63 5.24 9.47
N LEU A 119 -0.76 4.59 10.26
CA LEU A 119 0.68 4.75 10.12
C LEU A 119 1.17 4.32 8.74
N ASN A 120 0.71 3.16 8.27
CA ASN A 120 1.06 2.68 6.94
C ASN A 120 0.57 3.63 5.84
N THR A 121 -0.64 4.17 5.96
CA THR A 121 -1.17 5.09 4.97
C THR A 121 -0.44 6.43 5.00
N LEU A 122 -0.04 6.93 6.17
CA LEU A 122 0.73 8.16 6.30
C LEU A 122 2.14 8.01 5.71
N GLU A 123 2.84 6.93 6.05
CA GLU A 123 4.18 6.63 5.50
C GLU A 123 4.12 6.49 3.97
N GLN A 124 3.18 5.69 3.46
CA GLN A 124 3.04 5.49 2.02
C GLN A 124 2.57 6.77 1.30
N ALA A 125 1.67 7.56 1.89
CA ALA A 125 1.22 8.83 1.33
C ALA A 125 2.38 9.83 1.23
N PHE A 126 3.17 9.96 2.30
CA PHE A 126 4.33 10.84 2.30
C PHE A 126 5.32 10.48 1.18
N ILE A 127 5.67 9.19 1.07
CA ILE A 127 6.61 8.71 0.05
C ILE A 127 6.02 8.90 -1.36
N ALA A 128 4.73 8.62 -1.57
CA ALA A 128 4.05 8.79 -2.86
C ALA A 128 4.01 10.25 -3.32
N VAL A 129 3.59 11.17 -2.45
CA VAL A 129 3.54 12.61 -2.75
C VAL A 129 4.93 13.12 -3.13
N MET A 130 5.97 12.74 -2.36
CA MET A 130 7.35 13.11 -2.70
C MET A 130 7.78 12.57 -4.06
N ALA A 131 7.43 11.32 -4.39
CA ALA A 131 7.73 10.73 -5.70
C ALA A 131 7.02 11.48 -6.84
N HIS A 132 5.74 11.81 -6.68
CA HIS A 132 4.96 12.53 -7.68
C HIS A 132 5.50 13.94 -7.93
N LEU A 133 5.87 14.66 -6.88
CA LEU A 133 6.46 16.00 -7.00
C LEU A 133 7.81 15.95 -7.71
N VAL A 134 8.68 14.99 -7.36
CA VAL A 134 9.97 14.82 -8.05
C VAL A 134 9.75 14.44 -9.51
N LEU A 135 8.82 13.53 -9.83
CA LEU A 135 8.51 13.22 -11.22
C LEU A 135 7.95 14.43 -11.98
N ALA A 136 7.14 15.28 -11.34
CA ALA A 136 6.60 16.47 -11.98
C ALA A 136 7.68 17.49 -12.38
N THR A 137 8.82 17.52 -11.68
CA THR A 137 9.94 18.38 -12.08
C THR A 137 10.68 17.83 -13.30
N LEU A 138 10.83 16.50 -13.36
CA LEU A 138 11.65 15.82 -14.36
C LEU A 138 10.89 15.47 -15.65
N LEU A 139 9.65 15.00 -15.54
CA LEU A 139 8.86 14.51 -16.67
C LEU A 139 8.18 15.63 -17.45
N LYS A 140 8.05 15.44 -18.76
CA LYS A 140 7.33 16.32 -19.68
C LYS A 140 6.43 15.49 -20.60
N GLY A 141 5.39 16.13 -21.15
CA GLY A 141 4.51 15.49 -22.13
C GLY A 141 3.81 14.23 -21.57
N PRO A 142 3.52 13.22 -22.40
CA PRO A 142 2.71 12.05 -22.03
C PRO A 142 3.13 11.35 -20.72
N ALA A 143 4.42 11.33 -20.39
CA ALA A 143 4.93 10.70 -19.18
C ALA A 143 4.37 11.30 -17.88
N LEU A 144 3.90 12.55 -17.90
CA LEU A 144 3.27 13.18 -16.74
C LEU A 144 1.98 12.47 -16.31
N ALA A 145 1.32 11.74 -17.23
CA ALA A 145 0.15 10.93 -16.94
C ALA A 145 0.42 9.74 -16.01
N LEU A 146 1.69 9.37 -15.79
CA LEU A 146 2.05 8.34 -14.82
C LEU A 146 1.68 8.74 -13.39
N ILE A 147 1.66 10.04 -13.07
CA ILE A 147 1.31 10.57 -11.74
C ILE A 147 -0.15 10.22 -11.37
N PRO A 148 -1.18 10.64 -12.13
CA PRO A 148 -2.56 10.25 -11.81
C PRO A 148 -2.77 8.74 -11.89
N GLY A 149 -2.06 8.01 -12.77
CA GLY A 149 -2.09 6.55 -12.78
C GLY A 149 -1.60 5.93 -11.47
N ALA A 150 -0.50 6.44 -10.92
CA ALA A 150 0.03 6.03 -9.62
C ALA A 150 -0.91 6.41 -8.46
N VAL A 151 -1.58 7.57 -8.53
CA VAL A 151 -2.61 7.96 -7.56
C VAL A 151 -3.81 7.00 -7.58
N VAL A 152 -4.26 6.56 -8.76
CA VAL A 152 -5.34 5.55 -8.88
C VAL A 152 -4.92 4.24 -8.24
N LEU A 153 -3.69 3.77 -8.50
CA LEU A 153 -3.13 2.56 -7.90
C LEU A 153 -3.00 2.68 -6.37
N PHE A 154 -2.55 3.84 -5.88
CA PHE A 154 -2.52 4.15 -4.45
C PHE A 154 -3.91 3.98 -3.83
N CYS A 155 -4.92 4.61 -4.42
CA CYS A 155 -6.30 4.54 -3.94
C CYS A 155 -6.84 3.10 -3.94
N ALA A 156 -6.66 2.38 -5.05
CA ALA A 156 -7.06 0.98 -5.16
C ALA A 156 -6.35 0.10 -4.10
N GLY A 157 -5.07 0.36 -3.85
CA GLY A 157 -4.28 -0.35 -2.83
C GLY A 157 -4.82 -0.13 -1.43
N ARG A 158 -5.25 1.10 -1.10
CA ARG A 158 -5.89 1.42 0.19
C ARG A 158 -7.26 0.74 0.34
N VAL A 159 -8.08 0.72 -0.72
CA VAL A 159 -9.36 -0.03 -0.71
C VAL A 159 -9.09 -1.51 -0.45
N ALA A 160 -8.17 -2.12 -1.19
CA ALA A 160 -7.83 -3.53 -1.04
C ALA A 160 -7.33 -3.86 0.38
N PHE A 161 -6.48 -3.01 0.96
CA PHE A 161 -6.00 -3.15 2.34
C PHE A 161 -7.16 -3.15 3.36
N LEU A 162 -8.18 -2.31 3.15
CA LEU A 162 -9.34 -2.23 4.04
C LEU A 162 -10.32 -3.40 3.85
N MET A 163 -10.51 -3.88 2.62
CA MET A 163 -11.37 -5.03 2.34
C MET A 163 -10.80 -6.32 2.93
N ASP A 164 -9.48 -6.39 3.12
CA ASP A 164 -8.81 -7.57 3.65
C ASP A 164 -8.90 -7.75 5.18
N ARG A 165 -9.77 -7.01 5.87
CA ARG A 165 -9.98 -7.17 7.32
C ARG A 165 -10.55 -8.54 7.72
N SER A 166 -11.00 -9.36 6.78
CA SER A 166 -11.66 -10.65 7.02
C SER A 166 -10.87 -11.88 6.54
N LYS A 167 -9.74 -11.73 5.81
CA LYS A 167 -9.05 -12.86 5.16
C LYS A 167 -7.52 -12.88 5.41
N GLY A 168 -7.11 -13.14 6.65
CA GLY A 168 -5.73 -13.54 6.95
C GLY A 168 -4.63 -12.54 6.57
N LEU A 169 -3.36 -12.98 6.60
CA LEU A 169 -2.18 -12.15 6.28
C LEU A 169 -2.00 -11.88 4.76
N GLU A 170 -2.77 -12.57 3.92
CA GLU A 170 -2.43 -12.83 2.52
C GLU A 170 -2.79 -11.69 1.56
N MET A 171 -3.86 -10.94 1.81
CA MET A 171 -4.41 -9.99 0.82
C MET A 171 -4.09 -8.52 1.21
N ARG A 172 -3.54 -8.30 2.40
CA ARG A 172 -2.79 -7.11 2.84
C ARG A 172 -1.53 -6.92 1.99
N SER A 173 -0.88 -8.01 1.59
CA SER A 173 0.30 -7.96 0.72
C SER A 173 -0.02 -7.37 -0.66
N PHE A 174 -1.18 -7.73 -1.24
CA PHE A 174 -1.65 -7.19 -2.52
C PHE A 174 -1.81 -5.67 -2.49
N GLY A 175 -2.57 -5.15 -1.52
CA GLY A 175 -2.78 -3.71 -1.38
C GLY A 175 -1.49 -2.94 -1.10
N MET A 176 -0.57 -3.56 -0.34
CA MET A 176 0.76 -3.02 -0.10
C MET A 176 1.59 -2.93 -1.38
N VAL A 177 1.65 -3.99 -2.19
CA VAL A 177 2.38 -3.99 -3.47
C VAL A 177 1.77 -2.99 -4.45
N LEU A 178 0.43 -2.91 -4.55
CA LEU A 178 -0.26 -1.98 -5.44
C LEU A 178 0.02 -0.51 -5.10
N THR A 179 0.36 -0.22 -3.84
CA THR A 179 0.72 1.13 -3.38
C THR A 179 2.23 1.40 -3.49
N ALA A 180 3.06 0.45 -3.05
CA ALA A 180 4.49 0.64 -2.93
C ALA A 180 5.23 0.50 -4.26
N LEU A 181 4.81 -0.44 -5.12
CA LEU A 181 5.50 -0.71 -6.39
C LEU A 181 5.51 0.50 -7.34
N PRO A 182 4.39 1.21 -7.60
CA PRO A 182 4.42 2.41 -8.44
C PRO A 182 5.30 3.52 -7.86
N THR A 183 5.29 3.65 -6.53
CA THR A 183 6.07 4.66 -5.81
C THR A 183 7.58 4.39 -5.90
N PHE A 184 8.01 3.14 -5.71
CA PHE A 184 9.41 2.77 -5.89
C PHE A 184 9.86 2.87 -7.34
N ALA A 185 9.01 2.47 -8.29
CA ALA A 185 9.29 2.65 -9.72
C ALA A 185 9.44 4.14 -10.08
N ALA A 186 8.60 5.01 -9.51
CA ALA A 186 8.69 6.46 -9.70
C ALA A 186 10.03 7.03 -9.19
N PHE A 187 10.48 6.63 -8.00
CA PHE A 187 11.81 7.04 -7.50
C PHE A 187 12.96 6.49 -8.34
N ALA A 188 12.90 5.22 -8.74
CA ALA A 188 13.93 4.63 -9.59
C ALA A 188 14.03 5.36 -10.93
N LEU A 189 12.88 5.70 -11.54
CA LEU A 189 12.82 6.51 -12.76
C LEU A 189 13.40 7.91 -12.52
N ALA A 190 13.03 8.58 -11.43
CA ALA A 190 13.55 9.90 -11.10
C ALA A 190 15.08 9.90 -10.95
N ILE A 191 15.64 8.91 -10.24
CA ILE A 191 17.08 8.74 -10.07
C ILE A 191 17.75 8.54 -11.44
N ALA A 192 17.21 7.65 -12.28
CA ALA A 192 17.76 7.39 -13.60
C ALA A 192 17.77 8.66 -14.48
N LEU A 193 16.69 9.46 -14.44
CA LEU A 193 16.59 10.71 -15.17
C LEU A 193 17.59 11.77 -14.68
N LEU A 194 17.79 11.88 -13.36
CA LEU A 194 18.79 12.79 -12.79
C LEU A 194 20.21 12.40 -13.21
N ILE A 195 20.55 11.11 -13.14
CA ILE A 195 21.86 10.61 -13.59
C ILE A 195 22.06 10.91 -15.08
N ALA A 196 21.04 10.68 -15.91
CA ALA A 196 21.10 10.97 -17.34
C ALA A 196 21.29 12.47 -17.63
N GLN A 197 20.63 13.35 -16.88
CA GLN A 197 20.82 14.81 -17.02
C GLN A 197 22.24 15.25 -16.65
N ILE A 198 22.80 14.70 -15.56
CA ILE A 198 24.17 15.00 -15.13
C ILE A 198 25.19 14.48 -16.16
N ALA A 199 24.97 13.30 -16.73
CA ALA A 199 25.87 12.72 -17.72
C ALA A 199 25.81 13.41 -19.10
N ALA A 200 24.71 14.10 -19.41
CA ALA A 200 24.50 14.80 -20.67
C ALA A 200 24.85 16.30 -20.62
N GLY A 201 25.10 16.85 -19.43
CA GLY A 201 25.56 18.23 -19.22
C GLY A 201 27.08 18.30 -19.08
#